data_AF-A0A2H4VD58-F1
#
_entry.id   AF-A0A2H4VD58-F1
#
_cell.length_a   1.000
_cell.length_b   1.000
_cell.length_c   1.000
_cell.angle_alpha   90.00
_cell.angle_beta   90.00
_cell.angle_gamma   90.00
#
_symmetry.space_group_name_H-M   'P 1'
#
loop_
_entity.id
_entity.type
_entity.pdbx_description
1 polymer ?
#
loop_
_entity_poly.entity_id
_entity_poly.type
_entity_poly.pdbx_seq_one_letter_code
_entity_poly.pdbx_strand_id
1 'polypeptide(L)'
;MDIEVKLTSIHAALAIVAGAISYLLSTGAISALGKNEFLAVLGGLLILYLTGQLSERIFGKEAVGGMKGWLWSGILPFFFVWVLVWVMMYNLL
;
A
#
# COMPACT_ATOMS: atom_id res chain seq x y z
N MET A 1 14.52 15.57 -7.61
CA MET A 1 14.49 14.22 -7.04
C MET A 1 14.12 13.25 -8.14
N ASP A 2 14.87 12.16 -8.27
CA ASP A 2 14.64 11.09 -9.26
C ASP A 2 13.20 10.56 -9.18
N ILE A 3 12.63 10.18 -10.32
CA ILE A 3 11.28 9.60 -10.38
C ILE A 3 11.20 8.32 -9.55
N GLU A 4 12.26 7.50 -9.53
CA GLU A 4 12.30 6.26 -8.75
C GLU A 4 12.18 6.55 -7.26
N VAL A 5 12.87 7.58 -6.76
CA VAL A 5 12.80 7.99 -5.36
C VAL A 5 11.39 8.51 -5.04
N LYS A 6 10.79 9.32 -5.92
CA LYS A 6 9.40 9.81 -5.73
C LYS A 6 8.40 8.65 -5.65
N LEU A 7 8.52 7.68 -6.56
CA LEU A 7 7.67 6.48 -6.60
C LEU A 7 7.86 5.64 -5.34
N THR A 8 9.10 5.40 -4.93
CA THR A 8 9.42 4.68 -3.69
C THR A 8 8.78 5.38 -2.48
N SER A 9 8.94 6.70 -2.36
CA SER A 9 8.41 7.46 -1.23
C SER A 9 6.88 7.40 -1.13
N ILE A 10 6.15 7.58 -2.25
CA ILE A 10 4.68 7.55 -2.20
C ILE A 10 4.14 6.14 -1.89
N HIS A 11 4.81 5.10 -2.40
CA HIS A 11 4.47 3.71 -2.08
C HIS A 11 4.73 3.37 -0.62
N ALA A 12 5.88 3.75 -0.08
CA ALA A 12 6.18 3.57 1.34
C ALA A 12 5.17 4.32 2.23
N ALA A 13 4.81 5.56 1.88
CA ALA A 13 3.84 6.34 2.66
C ALA A 13 2.44 5.71 2.65
N LEU A 14 1.92 5.31 1.48
CA LEU A 14 0.59 4.70 1.40
C LEU A 14 0.55 3.24 1.89
N ALA A 15 1.70 2.57 1.96
CA ALA A 15 1.80 1.26 2.62
C ALA A 15 1.53 1.33 4.13
N ILE A 16 1.82 2.46 4.79
CA ILE A 16 1.46 2.66 6.20
C ILE A 16 -0.06 2.63 6.36
N VAL A 17 -0.77 3.32 5.47
CA VAL A 17 -2.24 3.34 5.44
C VAL A 17 -2.78 1.94 5.15
N ALA A 18 -2.17 1.22 4.20
CA ALA A 18 -2.53 -0.17 3.93
C ALA A 18 -2.35 -1.07 5.16
N GLY A 19 -1.27 -0.92 5.91
CA GLY A 19 -1.00 -1.72 7.12
C GLY A 19 -2.03 -1.48 8.22
N ALA A 20 -2.39 -0.22 8.45
CA ALA A 20 -3.44 0.14 9.39
C ALA A 20 -4.82 -0.43 8.99
N ILE A 21 -5.16 -0.35 7.70
CA ILE A 21 -6.42 -0.92 7.19
C ILE A 21 -6.43 -2.45 7.32
N SER A 22 -5.32 -3.12 6.98
CA SER A 22 -5.20 -4.56 7.14
C SER A 22 -5.31 -4.98 8.60
N TYR A 23 -4.71 -4.22 9.54
CA TYR A 23 -4.90 -4.43 10.98
C TYR A 23 -6.39 -4.40 11.35
N LEU A 24 -7.09 -3.31 11.04
CA LEU A 24 -8.51 -3.13 11.40
C LEU A 24 -9.41 -4.25 10.84
N LEU A 25 -9.15 -4.70 9.62
CA LEU A 25 -9.89 -5.80 8.99
C LEU A 25 -9.53 -7.17 9.60
N SER A 26 -8.26 -7.40 9.96
CA SER A 26 -7.77 -8.65 10.53
C SER A 26 -8.14 -8.86 12.01
N THR A 27 -8.43 -7.79 12.75
CA THR A 27 -8.90 -7.86 14.14
C THR A 27 -10.41 -7.81 14.27
N GLY A 28 -11.12 -7.46 13.19
CA GLY A 28 -12.57 -7.26 13.22
C GLY A 28 -12.99 -5.95 13.88
N ALA A 29 -12.09 -4.96 13.94
CA ALA A 29 -12.38 -3.62 14.48
C ALA A 29 -13.49 -2.89 13.69
N ILE A 30 -13.74 -3.29 12.44
CA ILE A 30 -14.85 -2.81 11.61
C ILE A 30 -16.04 -3.77 11.79
N SER A 31 -16.97 -3.40 12.68
CA SER A 31 -18.09 -4.26 13.10
C SER A 31 -18.95 -4.79 11.94
N ALA A 32 -19.16 -3.99 10.89
CA ALA A 32 -19.94 -4.39 9.72
C ALA A 32 -19.28 -5.48 8.86
N LEU A 33 -17.96 -5.65 8.97
CA LEU A 33 -17.19 -6.59 8.15
C LEU A 33 -16.70 -7.81 8.95
N GLY A 34 -16.73 -7.73 10.28
CA GLY A 34 -16.17 -8.75 11.16
C GLY A 34 -14.68 -8.95 10.95
N LYS A 35 -14.13 -10.00 11.56
CA LYS A 35 -12.74 -10.40 11.34
C LYS A 35 -12.60 -11.04 9.95
N ASN A 36 -11.76 -10.47 9.10
CA ASN A 36 -11.62 -10.93 7.72
C ASN A 36 -10.21 -10.67 7.15
N GLU A 37 -9.35 -11.68 7.22
CA GLU A 37 -7.98 -11.63 6.70
C GLU A 37 -7.93 -11.55 5.16
N PHE A 38 -8.90 -12.12 4.46
CA PHE A 38 -8.99 -12.00 3.01
C PHE A 38 -9.18 -10.54 2.58
N LEU A 39 -10.11 -9.83 3.22
CA LEU A 39 -10.33 -8.40 2.96
C LEU A 39 -9.12 -7.56 3.41
N ALA A 40 -8.42 -7.95 4.48
CA ALA A 40 -7.20 -7.28 4.91
C ALA A 40 -6.12 -7.30 3.82
N VAL A 41 -5.91 -8.45 3.16
CA VAL A 41 -4.95 -8.59 2.05
C VAL A 41 -5.47 -7.87 0.79
N LEU A 42 -6.73 -8.08 0.43
CA LEU A 42 -7.33 -7.47 -0.76
C LEU A 42 -7.29 -5.94 -0.68
N GLY A 43 -7.56 -5.36 0.48
CA GLY A 43 -7.49 -3.92 0.72
C GLY A 43 -6.08 -3.36 0.50
N GLY A 44 -5.04 -4.04 0.99
CA GLY A 44 -3.66 -3.61 0.76
C GLY A 44 -3.25 -3.67 -0.72
N LEU A 45 -3.65 -4.73 -1.44
CA LEU A 45 -3.41 -4.83 -2.88
C LEU A 45 -4.16 -3.77 -3.69
N LEU A 46 -5.39 -3.44 -3.28
CA LEU A 46 -6.16 -2.34 -3.89
C LEU A 46 -5.44 -1.00 -3.67
N ILE A 47 -4.94 -0.75 -2.47
CA ILE A 47 -4.19 0.49 -2.16
C ILE A 47 -2.90 0.56 -2.96
N LEU A 48 -2.16 -0.54 -3.12
CA LEU A 48 -0.99 -0.60 -4.01
C LEU A 48 -1.35 -0.16 -5.43
N TYR A 49 -2.41 -0.74 -6.01
CA TYR A 49 -2.86 -0.39 -7.35
C TYR A 49 -3.27 1.09 -7.45
N LEU A 50 -4.06 1.59 -6.49
CA LEU A 50 -4.47 3.00 -6.45
C LEU A 50 -3.28 3.95 -6.29
N THR A 51 -2.26 3.56 -5.53
CA THR A 51 -1.01 4.32 -5.38
C THR A 51 -0.25 4.42 -6.70
N GLY A 52 -0.23 3.33 -7.47
CA GLY A 52 0.31 3.31 -8.83
C GLY A 52 -0.44 4.25 -9.78
N GLN A 53 -1.77 4.18 -9.80
CA GLN A 53 -2.61 5.07 -10.59
C GLN A 53 -2.45 6.54 -10.17
N LEU A 54 -2.35 6.81 -8.87
CA LEU A 54 -2.07 8.13 -8.33
C LEU A 54 -0.71 8.65 -8.80
N SER A 55 0.31 7.80 -8.80
CA SER A 55 1.65 8.15 -9.28
C SER A 55 1.64 8.56 -10.75
N GLU A 56 0.94 7.82 -11.62
CA GLU A 56 0.78 8.18 -13.03
C GLU A 56 0.08 9.54 -13.21
N ARG A 57 -0.90 9.84 -12.36
CA ARG A 57 -1.63 11.13 -12.39
C ARG A 57 -0.77 12.30 -11.91
N ILE A 58 0.05 12.12 -10.87
CA ILE A 58 0.85 13.20 -10.29
C ILE A 58 2.10 13.48 -11.13
N PHE A 59 2.79 12.43 -11.58
CA PHE A 59 4.11 12.57 -12.21
C PHE A 59 4.09 12.44 -13.73
N GLY A 60 2.93 12.06 -14.30
CA GLY A 60 2.78 11.81 -15.73
C GLY A 60 3.12 10.36 -16.10
N LYS A 61 2.25 9.73 -16.89
CA LYS A 61 2.36 8.31 -17.24
C LYS A 61 3.67 7.95 -17.96
N GLU A 62 4.14 8.83 -18.85
CA GLU A 62 5.40 8.62 -19.57
C GLU A 62 6.61 8.63 -18.64
N ALA A 63 6.68 9.61 -17.73
CA ALA A 63 7.77 9.72 -16.76
C ALA A 63 7.78 8.52 -15.78
N VAL A 64 6.61 8.03 -15.41
CA VAL A 64 6.45 6.86 -14.52
C VAL A 64 6.77 5.54 -15.25
N GLY A 65 6.61 5.46 -16.58
CA GLY A 65 6.69 4.20 -17.32
C GLY A 65 5.44 3.32 -17.22
N GLY A 66 4.29 3.94 -16.92
CA GLY A 66 3.00 3.27 -16.73
C GLY A 66 3.00 2.20 -15.63
N MET A 67 2.12 1.19 -15.77
CA MET A 67 1.94 0.11 -14.79
C MET A 67 3.24 -0.58 -14.41
N LYS A 68 4.05 -0.92 -15.41
CA LYS A 68 5.31 -1.62 -15.17
C LYS A 68 6.24 -0.77 -14.30
N GLY A 69 6.36 0.54 -14.59
CA GLY A 69 7.28 1.40 -13.86
C GLY A 69 6.90 1.60 -12.40
N TRP A 70 5.66 2.00 -12.10
CA TRP A 70 5.26 2.18 -10.69
C TRP A 70 5.23 0.87 -9.91
N LEU A 71 4.91 -0.25 -10.56
CA LEU A 71 4.91 -1.55 -9.88
C LEU A 71 6.33 -1.98 -9.52
N TRP A 72 7.29 -1.90 -10.44
CA TRP A 72 8.67 -2.32 -10.16
C TRP A 72 9.40 -1.40 -9.17
N SER A 73 9.21 -0.09 -9.27
CA SER A 73 9.82 0.86 -8.33
C SER A 73 9.09 0.90 -6.97
N GLY A 74 7.83 0.45 -6.91
CA GLY A 74 6.97 0.63 -5.75
C GLY A 74 6.64 -0.64 -4.96
N ILE A 75 6.61 -1.82 -5.58
CA ILE A 75 6.05 -3.04 -4.95
C ILE A 75 6.86 -3.50 -3.74
N LEU A 76 8.19 -3.51 -3.84
CA LEU A 76 9.06 -3.95 -2.76
C LEU A 76 8.98 -3.01 -1.53
N PRO A 77 9.19 -1.68 -1.67
CA PRO A 77 9.05 -0.78 -0.53
C PRO A 77 7.62 -0.77 0.02
N PHE A 78 6.60 -0.86 -0.84
CA PHE A 78 5.20 -0.96 -0.39
C PHE A 78 4.99 -2.20 0.48
N PHE A 79 5.32 -3.38 -0.04
CA PHE A 79 5.07 -4.64 0.64
C PHE A 79 5.80 -4.71 1.98
N PHE A 80 7.06 -4.27 2.03
CA PHE A 80 7.85 -4.30 3.25
C PHE A 80 7.26 -3.40 4.34
N VAL A 81 6.95 -2.14 4.01
CA VAL A 81 6.34 -1.21 4.97
C VAL A 81 4.93 -1.66 5.37
N TRP A 82 4.16 -2.16 4.41
CA TRP A 82 2.80 -2.64 4.63
C TRP A 82 2.77 -3.77 5.66
N VAL A 83 3.57 -4.82 5.44
CA VAL A 83 3.64 -5.98 6.34
C VAL A 83 4.19 -5.57 7.70
N LEU A 84 5.24 -4.74 7.76
CA LEU A 84 5.79 -4.26 9.03
C LEU A 84 4.73 -3.53 9.86
N VAL A 85 4.04 -2.55 9.28
CA VAL A 85 3.01 -1.77 9.99
C VAL A 85 1.88 -2.68 10.43
N TRP A 86 1.38 -3.56 9.55
CA TRP A 86 0.32 -4.49 9.91
C TRP A 86 0.72 -5.41 11.06
N VAL A 87 1.87 -6.07 10.97
CA VAL A 87 2.34 -7.01 12.02
C VAL A 87 2.61 -6.28 13.32
N MET A 88 3.25 -5.11 13.29
CA MET A 88 3.50 -4.32 14.50
C MET A 88 2.18 -3.95 15.18
N MET A 89 1.20 -3.40 14.44
CA MET A 89 -0.09 -3.04 15.01
C MET A 89 -0.82 -4.28 15.55
N TYR A 90 -0.85 -5.39 14.80
CA TYR A 90 -1.51 -6.63 15.23
C TYR A 90 -0.96 -7.20 16.54
N ASN A 91 0.33 -6.99 16.82
CA ASN A 91 0.98 -7.53 18.01
C ASN A 91 1.09 -6.52 19.17
N LEU A 92 0.92 -5.22 18.92
CA LEU A 92 1.11 -4.15 19.92
C LEU A 92 -0.18 -3.45 20.34
N LEU A 93 -1.27 -3.56 19.56
CA LEU A 93 -2.56 -2.90 19.78
C LEU A 93 -3.70 -3.93 19.85
#